data_AF-A0A954DC68-F1
#
_entry.id   AF-A0A954DC68-F1
#
_cell.length_a   1.000
_cell.length_b   1.000
_cell.length_c   1.000
_cell.angle_alpha   90.00
_cell.angle_beta   90.00
_cell.angle_gamma   90.00
#
_symmetry.space_group_name_H-M   'P 1'
#
loop_
_entity.id
_entity.type
_entity.pdbx_description
1 polymer ?
#
loop_
_entity_poly.entity_id
_entity_poly.type
_entity_poly.pdbx_seq_one_letter_code
_entity_poly.pdbx_strand_id
1 'polypeptide(L)'
;MGATVMTGGVGSRGLAPSLDRRGGWVIVDSNVVPPLHGVSGTVAPNSAITLGLGAAPGSLTVLLLGDRLTMKSLEPFGVGHLFCIPIVTFGQFRVPASGQLDIPVTLPAGWPVDVPFCTQFLTIEPAPNYTIWASNAVMLLAKSRV
;
A
#
# COMPACT_ATOMS: atom_id res chain seq x y z
N MET A 1 -23.73 -2.19 4.02
CA MET A 1 -22.55 -2.77 4.67
C MET A 1 -21.39 -1.81 4.44
N GLY A 2 -20.87 -1.18 5.50
CA GLY A 2 -19.69 -0.32 5.38
C GLY A 2 -18.43 -1.17 5.47
N ALA A 3 -17.57 -1.13 4.45
CA ALA A 3 -16.26 -1.75 4.53
C ALA A 3 -15.30 -0.80 5.24
N THR A 4 -14.72 -1.23 6.35
CA THR A 4 -13.65 -0.49 7.02
C THR A 4 -12.35 -0.77 6.27
N VAL A 5 -11.70 0.26 5.74
CA VAL A 5 -10.35 0.16 5.18
C VAL A 5 -9.36 0.25 6.33
N MET A 6 -8.62 -0.82 6.58
CA MET A 6 -7.48 -0.81 7.51
C MET A 6 -6.21 -0.39 6.77
N THR A 7 -5.19 0.13 7.47
CA THR A 7 -3.89 0.42 6.82
C THR A 7 -2.79 -0.45 7.36
N GLY A 8 -2.02 -1.02 6.45
CA GLY A 8 -0.74 -1.65 6.73
C GLY A 8 0.39 -0.64 6.83
N GLY A 9 1.42 -1.02 7.59
CA GLY A 9 2.66 -0.26 7.71
C GLY A 9 3.00 0.31 9.08
N VAL A 10 2.46 -0.22 10.19
CA VAL A 10 2.90 0.17 11.54
C VAL A 10 3.84 -0.89 12.13
N GLY A 11 5.13 -0.81 11.83
CA GLY A 11 6.20 -1.58 12.49
C GLY A 11 6.99 -2.53 11.58
N SER A 12 8.24 -2.77 11.98
CA SER A 12 9.26 -3.57 11.27
C SER A 12 8.94 -5.05 11.07
N ARG A 13 7.75 -5.51 11.50
CA ARG A 13 7.25 -6.89 11.36
C ARG A 13 5.76 -6.99 11.02
N GLY A 14 5.14 -5.93 10.51
CA GLY A 14 3.78 -6.00 9.96
C GLY A 14 2.74 -6.47 10.98
N LEU A 15 2.62 -5.78 12.12
CA LEU A 15 1.48 -5.98 13.02
C LEU A 15 0.65 -4.70 13.01
N ALA A 16 -0.57 -4.75 12.48
CA ALA A 16 -1.49 -3.62 12.62
C ALA A 16 -2.22 -3.73 13.95
N PRO A 17 -2.16 -2.71 14.82
CA PRO A 17 -3.11 -2.63 15.91
C PRO A 17 -4.52 -2.50 15.33
N SER A 18 -5.43 -3.40 15.71
CA SER A 18 -6.87 -3.27 15.49
C SER A 18 -7.57 -2.99 16.81
N LEU A 19 -8.78 -2.45 16.79
CA LEU A 19 -9.61 -2.37 17.98
C LEU A 19 -10.84 -3.26 17.83
N ASP A 20 -11.12 -4.01 18.89
CA ASP A 20 -12.47 -4.50 19.10
C ASP A 20 -13.36 -3.31 19.50
N ARG A 21 -14.36 -3.03 18.65
CA ARG A 21 -15.39 -2.02 18.89
C ARG A 21 -16.13 -2.20 20.21
N ARG A 22 -15.97 -3.33 20.91
CA ARG A 22 -16.70 -3.66 22.14
C ARG A 22 -16.04 -3.25 23.45
N GLY A 23 -14.79 -2.74 23.48
CA GLY A 23 -14.12 -2.61 24.79
C GLY A 23 -12.97 -1.61 24.98
N GLY A 24 -12.59 -0.80 23.98
CA GLY A 24 -11.54 0.22 24.17
C GLY A 24 -10.12 -0.34 24.34
N TRP A 25 -9.92 -1.64 24.13
CA TRP A 25 -8.60 -2.27 24.13
C TRP A 25 -8.00 -2.29 22.73
N VAL A 26 -6.71 -1.98 22.64
CA VAL A 26 -5.91 -2.18 21.42
C VAL A 26 -5.60 -3.67 21.30
N ILE A 27 -6.12 -4.32 20.27
CA ILE A 27 -5.81 -5.71 19.94
C ILE A 27 -4.78 -5.71 18.81
N VAL A 28 -3.55 -6.07 19.18
CA VAL A 28 -2.53 -6.44 18.20
C VAL A 28 -2.75 -7.90 17.86
N ASP A 29 -3.44 -8.18 16.77
CA ASP A 29 -3.58 -9.56 16.28
C ASP A 29 -2.27 -9.98 15.62
N SER A 30 -1.52 -10.85 16.29
CA SER A 30 -0.26 -11.38 15.79
C SER A 30 -0.40 -12.25 14.54
N ASN A 31 -1.63 -12.66 14.18
CA ASN A 31 -1.91 -13.48 13.00
C ASN A 31 -2.25 -12.64 11.76
N VAL A 32 -2.47 -11.33 11.93
CA VAL A 32 -2.76 -10.42 10.83
C VAL A 32 -1.47 -9.73 10.41
N VAL A 33 -1.02 -10.01 9.19
CA VAL A 33 0.12 -9.36 8.56
C VAL A 33 -0.38 -8.39 7.51
N PRO A 34 -0.43 -7.08 7.81
CA PRO A 34 -0.90 -6.08 6.86
C PRO A 34 -0.01 -6.02 5.63
N PRO A 35 -0.56 -5.62 4.47
CA PRO A 35 0.23 -5.49 3.27
C PRO A 35 1.33 -4.43 3.43
N LEU A 36 2.52 -4.75 2.92
CA LEU A 36 3.68 -3.87 2.86
C LEU A 36 4.06 -3.63 1.41
N HIS A 37 4.08 -2.36 1.00
CA HIS A 37 4.51 -1.93 -0.31
C HIS A 37 5.95 -1.40 -0.26
N GLY A 38 6.79 -1.87 -1.19
CA GLY A 38 8.14 -1.37 -1.41
C GLY A 38 8.42 -1.11 -2.87
N VAL A 39 9.51 -0.40 -3.13
CA VAL A 39 9.99 -0.12 -4.49
C VAL A 39 11.47 -0.42 -4.55
N SER A 40 11.89 -1.14 -5.59
CA SER A 40 13.30 -1.43 -5.87
C SER A 40 13.68 -0.96 -7.27
N GLY A 41 14.97 -0.66 -7.43
CA GLY A 41 15.52 -0.01 -8.63
C GLY A 41 15.71 1.51 -8.46
N THR A 42 16.17 2.15 -9.54
CA THR A 42 16.44 3.59 -9.55
C THR A 42 15.26 4.33 -10.16
N VAL A 43 14.64 5.21 -9.38
CA VAL A 43 13.55 6.08 -9.85
C VAL A 43 14.15 7.20 -10.70
N ALA A 44 14.14 7.02 -12.02
CA ALA A 44 14.55 8.02 -13.01
C ALA A 44 13.80 7.80 -14.34
N PRO A 45 13.69 8.82 -15.21
CA PRO A 45 13.07 8.65 -16.53
C PRO A 45 13.72 7.51 -17.32
N ASN A 46 12.90 6.75 -18.07
CA ASN A 46 13.31 5.56 -18.84
C ASN A 46 13.95 4.43 -18.01
N SER A 47 13.82 4.44 -16.68
CA SER A 47 14.39 3.40 -15.82
C SER A 47 13.35 2.34 -15.48
N ALA A 48 13.78 1.09 -15.42
CA ALA A 48 12.98 0.01 -14.88
C ALA A 48 13.02 0.03 -13.34
N ILE A 49 11.85 -0.02 -12.73
CA ILE A 49 11.66 -0.20 -11.29
C ILE A 49 10.74 -1.39 -11.06
N THR A 50 10.77 -1.94 -9.85
CA THR A 50 9.83 -2.97 -9.42
C THR A 50 9.01 -2.45 -8.26
N LEU A 51 7.69 -2.52 -8.40
CA LEU A 51 6.74 -2.25 -7.32
C LEU A 51 6.43 -3.58 -6.62
N GLY A 52 6.94 -3.75 -5.41
CA GLY A 52 6.75 -4.95 -4.61
C GLY A 52 5.61 -4.81 -3.61
N LEU A 53 4.90 -5.90 -3.39
CA LEU A 53 3.85 -6.04 -2.39
C LEU A 53 4.04 -7.37 -1.65
N GLY A 54 4.29 -7.29 -0.35
CA GLY A 54 4.14 -8.41 0.58
C GLY A 54 2.74 -8.37 1.19
N ALA A 55 1.93 -9.41 1.01
CA ALA A 55 0.56 -9.47 1.51
C ALA A 55 0.10 -10.94 1.68
N ALA A 56 -1.08 -11.15 2.26
CA ALA A 56 -1.64 -12.49 2.40
C ALA A 56 -1.79 -13.19 1.02
N PRO A 57 -1.30 -14.44 0.87
CA PRO A 57 -1.45 -15.20 -0.36
C PRO A 57 -2.89 -15.27 -0.86
N GLY A 58 -3.08 -15.15 -2.18
CA GLY A 58 -4.39 -15.22 -2.80
C GLY A 58 -5.24 -13.95 -2.69
N SER A 59 -4.77 -12.92 -1.98
CA SER A 59 -5.46 -11.61 -1.91
C SER A 59 -5.65 -11.00 -3.30
N LEU A 60 -6.81 -10.38 -3.53
CA LEU A 60 -7.05 -9.54 -4.69
C LEU A 60 -6.46 -8.16 -4.40
N THR A 61 -5.71 -7.58 -5.33
CA THR A 61 -5.06 -6.29 -5.11
C THR A 61 -5.13 -5.39 -6.33
N VAL A 62 -5.20 -4.09 -6.09
CA VAL A 62 -5.12 -3.04 -7.11
C VAL A 62 -4.02 -2.05 -6.74
N LEU A 63 -3.35 -1.50 -7.75
CA LEU A 63 -2.34 -0.47 -7.56
C LEU A 63 -2.98 0.91 -7.75
N LEU A 64 -2.83 1.77 -6.76
CA LEU A 64 -3.20 3.18 -6.79
C LEU A 64 -1.96 3.99 -7.17
N LEU A 65 -2.09 4.87 -8.15
CA LEU A 65 -1.09 5.86 -8.52
C LEU A 65 -1.71 7.26 -8.40
N GLY A 66 -1.04 8.16 -7.69
CA GLY A 66 -1.51 9.52 -7.45
C GLY A 66 -0.38 10.55 -7.39
N ASP A 67 -0.74 11.83 -7.38
CA ASP A 67 0.18 12.97 -7.21
C ASP A 67 0.13 13.57 -5.81
N ARG A 68 -0.80 13.09 -4.97
CA ARG A 68 -1.10 13.67 -3.66
C ARG A 68 -1.35 12.59 -2.62
N LEU A 69 -0.89 12.87 -1.42
CA LEU A 69 -1.20 12.09 -0.22
C LEU A 69 -2.23 12.87 0.60
N THR A 70 -3.21 12.16 1.15
CA THR A 70 -4.08 12.68 2.20
C THR A 70 -3.78 11.93 3.49
N MET A 71 -3.83 12.65 4.60
CA MET A 71 -3.92 12.01 5.90
C MET A 71 -5.37 11.61 6.14
N LYS A 72 -5.61 10.34 6.41
CA LYS A 72 -6.93 9.82 6.78
C LYS A 72 -6.85 9.30 8.21
N SER A 73 -7.78 9.72 9.06
CA SER A 73 -7.85 9.18 10.42
C SER A 73 -8.29 7.73 10.34
N LEU A 74 -7.56 6.85 11.03
CA LEU A 74 -8.02 5.51 11.33
C LEU A 74 -8.71 5.56 12.68
N GLU A 75 -10.01 5.85 12.67
CA GLU A 75 -10.77 5.82 13.91
C GLU A 75 -10.63 4.43 14.58
N PRO A 76 -10.43 4.38 15.91
CA PRO A 76 -10.48 5.48 16.88
C PRO A 76 -9.12 6.13 17.21
N PHE A 77 -8.02 5.77 16.53
CA PHE A 77 -6.74 6.43 16.75
C PHE A 77 -6.63 7.71 15.92
N GLY A 78 -6.17 8.79 16.56
CA GLY A 78 -5.81 10.05 15.88
C GLY A 78 -4.52 9.97 15.06
N VAL A 79 -3.90 8.79 14.93
CA VAL A 79 -2.72 8.60 14.07
C VAL A 79 -3.22 8.42 12.64
N GLY A 80 -3.09 9.46 11.85
CA GLY A 80 -3.48 9.43 10.46
C GLY A 80 -2.59 8.50 9.65
N HIS A 81 -3.18 7.74 8.74
CA HIS A 81 -2.44 7.04 7.69
C HIS A 81 -2.31 7.93 6.47
N LEU A 82 -1.17 7.83 5.78
CA LEU A 82 -1.02 8.44 4.46
C LEU A 82 -1.72 7.55 3.44
N PHE A 83 -2.71 8.14 2.78
CA PHE A 83 -3.46 7.51 1.71
C PHE A 83 -3.13 8.23 0.40
N CYS A 84 -2.77 7.46 -0.63
CA CYS A 84 -2.55 7.99 -1.96
C CYS A 84 -3.91 8.31 -2.59
N ILE A 85 -4.13 9.57 -2.96
CA ILE A 85 -5.34 9.95 -3.71
C ILE A 85 -5.14 9.46 -5.14
N PRO A 86 -5.88 8.43 -5.60
CA PRO A 86 -5.61 7.85 -6.90
C PRO A 86 -6.02 8.82 -8.02
N ILE A 87 -5.09 9.09 -8.93
CA ILE A 87 -5.40 9.61 -10.26
C ILE A 87 -5.72 8.45 -11.19
N VAL A 88 -4.94 7.37 -11.07
CA VAL A 88 -5.08 6.16 -11.87
C VAL A 88 -5.09 4.95 -10.96
N THR A 89 -5.94 3.98 -11.29
CA THR A 89 -5.94 2.67 -10.66
C THR A 89 -5.56 1.64 -11.71
N PHE A 90 -4.56 0.83 -11.41
CA PHE A 90 -4.06 -0.20 -12.30
C PHE A 90 -4.43 -1.60 -11.82
N GLY A 91 -4.91 -2.39 -12.79
CA GLY A 91 -5.04 -3.84 -12.70
C GLY A 91 -6.16 -4.37 -11.80
N GLN A 92 -6.21 -5.69 -11.79
CA GLN A 92 -6.63 -6.55 -10.68
C GLN A 92 -5.57 -7.66 -10.62
N PHE A 93 -4.70 -7.60 -9.64
CA PHE A 93 -3.67 -8.62 -9.45
C PHE A 93 -4.11 -9.60 -8.37
N ARG A 94 -3.57 -10.81 -8.43
CA ARG A 94 -3.69 -11.77 -7.34
C ARG A 94 -2.33 -11.98 -6.72
N VAL A 95 -2.26 -11.86 -5.40
CA VAL A 95 -1.03 -12.14 -4.65
C VAL A 95 -0.72 -13.64 -4.80
N PRO A 96 0.47 -14.00 -5.30
CA PRO A 96 0.87 -15.40 -5.44
C PRO A 96 0.88 -16.17 -4.11
N ALA A 97 1.00 -17.50 -4.20
CA ALA A 97 1.11 -18.37 -3.02
C ALA A 97 2.31 -18.03 -2.12
N SER A 98 3.36 -17.41 -2.68
CA SER A 98 4.53 -16.92 -1.93
C SER A 98 4.24 -15.74 -1.00
N GLY A 99 3.09 -15.07 -1.16
CA GLY A 99 2.78 -13.82 -0.46
C GLY A 99 3.48 -12.59 -1.03
N GLN A 100 4.26 -12.74 -2.10
CA GLN A 100 4.98 -11.65 -2.75
C GLN A 100 4.48 -11.44 -4.18
N LEU A 101 4.03 -10.22 -4.47
CA LEU A 101 3.68 -9.75 -5.81
C LEU A 101 4.68 -8.67 -6.22
N ASP A 102 5.37 -8.89 -7.33
CA ASP A 102 6.29 -7.93 -7.92
C ASP A 102 5.78 -7.48 -9.30
N ILE A 103 5.61 -6.18 -9.48
CA ILE A 103 5.14 -5.57 -10.72
C ILE A 103 6.29 -4.78 -11.34
N PRO A 104 6.92 -5.27 -12.43
CA PRO A 104 7.92 -4.50 -13.14
C PRO A 104 7.25 -3.34 -13.89
N VAL A 105 7.82 -2.14 -13.76
CA VAL A 105 7.33 -0.93 -14.43
C VAL A 105 8.52 -0.19 -15.03
N THR A 106 8.37 0.27 -16.27
CA THR A 106 9.30 1.21 -16.88
C THR A 106 8.74 2.62 -16.76
N LEU A 107 9.48 3.51 -16.12
CA LEU A 107 9.10 4.91 -16.04
C LEU A 107 9.27 5.56 -17.42
N PRO A 108 8.28 6.33 -17.93
CA PRO A 108 8.35 6.95 -19.24
C PRO A 108 9.46 8.00 -19.34
N ALA A 109 9.90 8.31 -20.56
CA ALA A 109 10.93 9.32 -20.83
C ALA A 109 10.57 10.72 -20.31
N GLY A 110 9.28 11.06 -20.37
CA GLY A 110 8.74 12.33 -19.87
C GLY A 110 8.32 12.31 -18.41
N TRP A 111 8.75 11.31 -17.63
CA TRP A 111 8.43 11.26 -16.21
C TRP A 111 8.94 12.53 -15.53
N PRO A 112 8.10 13.26 -14.79
CA PRO A 112 8.48 14.54 -14.24
C PRO A 112 9.60 14.34 -13.22
N VAL A 113 10.66 15.11 -13.44
CA VAL A 113 11.73 15.30 -12.49
C VAL A 113 11.22 16.34 -11.48
N ASP A 114 11.44 16.12 -10.20
CA ASP A 114 11.07 17.05 -9.13
C ASP A 114 9.55 17.19 -8.79
N VAL A 115 8.67 16.38 -9.40
CA VAL A 115 7.27 16.24 -8.95
C VAL A 115 7.08 14.91 -8.23
N PRO A 116 6.64 14.88 -6.96
CA PRO A 116 6.42 13.64 -6.25
C PRO A 116 5.17 12.92 -6.76
N PHE A 117 5.28 11.61 -6.96
CA PHE A 117 4.15 10.71 -7.16
C PHE A 117 4.04 9.76 -5.98
N CYS A 118 2.86 9.23 -5.71
CA CYS A 118 2.66 8.18 -4.73
C CYS A 118 2.13 6.91 -5.38
N THR A 119 2.59 5.77 -4.88
CA THR A 119 2.01 4.46 -5.15
C THR A 119 1.52 3.82 -3.86
N GLN A 120 0.40 3.12 -3.93
CA GLN A 120 -0.15 2.38 -2.79
C GLN A 120 -0.96 1.19 -3.31
N PHE A 121 -0.88 0.05 -2.64
CA PHE A 121 -1.75 -1.07 -2.96
C PHE A 121 -2.99 -1.06 -2.07
N LEU A 122 -4.14 -1.40 -2.65
CA LEU A 122 -5.33 -1.76 -1.90
C LEU A 122 -5.54 -3.27 -2.07
N THR A 123 -5.51 -4.03 -0.98
CA THR A 123 -5.69 -5.48 -0.97
C THR A 123 -7.01 -5.85 -0.32
N ILE A 124 -7.62 -6.91 -0.83
CA ILE A 124 -8.78 -7.57 -0.24
C ILE A 124 -8.33 -8.98 0.10
N GLU A 125 -8.26 -9.28 1.39
CA GLU A 125 -7.92 -10.62 1.85
C GLU A 125 -8.98 -11.65 1.44
N PRO A 126 -8.57 -12.88 1.12
CA PRO A 126 -9.52 -13.95 0.84
C PRO A 126 -10.31 -14.33 2.11
N ALA A 127 -11.35 -15.15 1.93
CA ALA A 127 -12.13 -15.71 3.02
C ALA A 127 -11.25 -16.36 4.11
N PRO A 128 -11.66 -16.33 5.40
CA PRO A 128 -12.95 -15.84 5.90
C PRO A 128 -12.99 -14.35 6.26
N ASN A 129 -11.84 -13.67 6.26
CA ASN A 129 -11.72 -12.35 6.88
C ASN A 129 -12.27 -11.21 6.00
N TYR A 130 -12.17 -11.33 4.67
CA TYR A 130 -12.62 -10.32 3.70
C TYR A 130 -12.23 -8.88 4.08
N THR A 131 -11.06 -8.72 4.69
CA THR A 131 -10.57 -7.43 5.17
C THR A 131 -10.00 -6.64 4.00
N ILE A 132 -10.35 -5.35 3.93
CA ILE A 132 -9.76 -4.43 2.96
C ILE A 132 -8.62 -3.69 3.65
N TRP A 133 -7.44 -3.78 3.06
CA TRP A 133 -6.24 -3.09 3.53
C TRP A 133 -5.73 -2.14 2.47
N ALA A 134 -5.29 -0.96 2.90
CA ALA A 134 -4.34 -0.16 2.14
C ALA A 134 -2.93 -0.46 2.66
N SER A 135 -1.95 -0.66 1.78
CA SER A 135 -0.53 -0.73 2.20
C SER A 135 -0.05 0.62 2.70
N ASN A 136 1.20 0.72 3.14
CA ASN A 136 1.87 2.03 3.19
C ASN A 136 1.89 2.67 1.80
N ALA A 137 1.83 4.00 1.75
CA ALA A 137 2.08 4.76 0.53
C ALA A 137 3.58 4.97 0.34
N VAL A 138 4.09 4.77 -0.87
CA VAL A 138 5.48 5.02 -1.24
C VAL A 138 5.53 6.25 -2.12
N MET A 139 6.36 7.24 -1.76
CA MET A 139 6.63 8.38 -2.62
C MET A 139 7.75 8.05 -3.60
N LEU A 140 7.49 8.31 -4.87
CA LEU A 140 8.43 8.22 -5.97
C LEU A 140 8.83 9.63 -6.38
N LEU A 141 10.10 9.97 -6.19
CA LEU A 141 10.69 11.22 -6.67
C LEU A 141 11.88 10.88 -7.55
N ALA A 142 11.82 11.26 -8.82
CA ALA A 142 12.98 11.18 -9.69
C ALA A 142 13.93 12.33 -9.37
N LYS A 143 15.17 12.00 -9.01
CA LYS A 143 16.21 13.01 -8.78
C LYS A 143 16.73 13.50 -10.12
N SER A 144 16.83 14.82 -10.31
CA SER A 144 17.57 15.38 -11.45
C SER A 144 19.03 14.89 -11.40
N ARG A 145 19.56 14.43 -12.54
CA ARG A 145 21.00 14.16 -12.63
C ARG A 145 21.70 15.52 -12.61
N VAL A 146 22.43 15.78 -11.53
CA VAL A 146 23.39 16.90 -11.43
C VAL A 146 24.60 16.56 -12.28
#